data_AF-A0A433QMR1-F1
#
_entry.id   AF-A0A433QMR1-F1
#
_cell.length_a   1.000
_cell.length_b   1.000
_cell.length_c   1.000
_cell.angle_alpha   90.00
_cell.angle_beta   90.00
_cell.angle_gamma   90.00
#
_symmetry.space_group_name_H-M   'P 1'
#
loop_
_entity.id
_entity.type
_entity.pdbx_description
1 polymer ?
#
loop_
_entity_poly.entity_id
_entity_poly.type
_entity_poly.pdbx_seq_one_letter_code
_entity_poly.pdbx_strand_id
1 'polypeptide(L)'
;MALFRAKWNIQLDGNSQGQSQDVETPFASQVNELTATLEGFNRKNTPKINIENYLYVDVQLPSAYFKSPYKELKKICANFVLLEDIMDLIVPASRRGNSNPSYKSNREFVKRQIGESDTNMYQHILSATCLGTLKERMGGNTDTFKLNLNDLNRKIIQFRQHGGTYNVEKSAKWLHFLVSFVSNSEPAFTPEFLRQQYSAQRKFDTLFEYVVKRPDLKQYYFHRFKELNPRQAHIITLHSGLPTNATGNATENATGNTRDLPLQYEGAQYSIPLVDNSSQMKPLGTSTMANGNQHYFAFGSNMSVAQMNQRGTIYGTMVPAALLDHKLAFNKRSKDGVQSYANIVQVEKNSGNVVYGILYMDCPPETFRQLDQYEGVRGGHYKRELVQVVVPVESLTRAQSQKDPKRPRRSASVGSEFQGWRQSGIQAKGNHDVVLAVTYVAGSNFICNDLLPRRGYLKKLLDGKGWLPESYFRELSKTRTQNGVF
;
A
#
# COMPACT_ATOMS: atom_id res chain seq x y z
N MET A 1 -14.69 -18.12 2.13
CA MET A 1 -13.85 -18.85 1.15
C MET A 1 -13.81 -18.07 -0.15
N ALA A 2 -12.61 -17.90 -0.75
CA ALA A 2 -12.43 -17.33 -2.09
C ALA A 2 -13.24 -18.08 -3.15
N LEU A 3 -13.85 -17.33 -4.08
CA LEU A 3 -14.57 -17.88 -5.22
C LEU A 3 -13.57 -17.94 -6.39
N PHE A 4 -13.38 -19.09 -7.00
CA PHE A 4 -12.40 -19.25 -8.08
C PHE A 4 -13.15 -19.27 -9.42
N ARG A 5 -12.78 -18.40 -10.37
CA ARG A 5 -13.35 -18.34 -11.71
C ARG A 5 -12.27 -18.69 -12.73
N ALA A 6 -12.08 -19.97 -13.02
CA ALA A 6 -11.20 -20.33 -14.11
C ALA A 6 -11.87 -19.95 -15.45
N LYS A 7 -11.24 -19.06 -16.23
CA LYS A 7 -11.63 -18.81 -17.61
C LYS A 7 -10.69 -19.60 -18.52
N TRP A 8 -11.26 -20.32 -19.47
CA TRP A 8 -10.51 -21.04 -20.48
C TRP A 8 -11.11 -20.72 -21.84
N ASN A 9 -10.25 -20.70 -22.86
CA ASN A 9 -10.67 -20.81 -24.24
C ASN A 9 -10.37 -22.24 -24.67
N ILE A 10 -11.42 -23.02 -24.90
CA ILE A 10 -11.32 -24.35 -25.52
C ILE A 10 -11.62 -24.16 -27.01
N GLN A 11 -10.63 -24.39 -27.86
CA GLN A 11 -10.85 -24.55 -29.30
C GLN A 11 -10.93 -26.05 -29.63
N LEU A 12 -12.01 -26.44 -30.31
CA LEU A 12 -12.15 -27.75 -30.95
C LEU A 12 -11.82 -27.56 -32.43
N ASP A 13 -11.03 -28.46 -33.01
CA ASP A 13 -10.46 -28.34 -34.37
C ASP A 13 -11.42 -27.69 -35.38
N GLY A 14 -11.07 -26.48 -35.82
CA GLY A 14 -11.66 -25.81 -36.99
C GLY A 14 -12.92 -24.96 -36.77
N ASN A 15 -13.52 -24.90 -35.58
CA ASN A 15 -14.65 -23.99 -35.32
C ASN A 15 -14.44 -23.18 -34.03
N SER A 16 -14.41 -21.87 -34.18
CA SER A 16 -14.28 -20.90 -33.08
C SER A 16 -15.59 -20.79 -32.29
N GLN A 17 -15.86 -21.74 -31.41
CA GLN A 17 -16.75 -21.52 -30.27
C GLN A 17 -15.99 -21.70 -28.97
N GLY A 18 -15.40 -20.59 -28.50
CA GLY A 18 -14.89 -20.54 -27.13
C GLY A 18 -16.06 -20.62 -26.15
N GLN A 19 -16.23 -21.76 -25.47
CA GLN A 19 -17.13 -21.82 -24.33
C GLN A 19 -16.42 -21.27 -23.09
N SER A 20 -16.76 -20.03 -22.72
CA SER A 20 -16.49 -19.49 -21.39
C SER A 20 -17.58 -20.03 -20.45
N GLN A 21 -17.22 -20.88 -19.49
CA GLN A 21 -18.16 -21.32 -18.48
C GLN A 21 -17.98 -20.48 -17.21
N ASP A 22 -18.97 -19.64 -16.90
CA ASP A 22 -19.06 -18.97 -15.61
C ASP A 22 -19.70 -19.95 -14.61
N VAL A 23 -18.91 -20.58 -13.75
CA VAL A 23 -19.42 -21.49 -12.72
C VAL A 23 -19.26 -20.85 -11.34
N GLU A 24 -20.38 -20.47 -10.72
CA GLU A 24 -20.44 -19.85 -9.38
C GLU A 24 -20.84 -20.88 -8.30
N THR A 25 -19.89 -21.66 -7.75
CA THR A 25 -20.16 -22.68 -6.70
C THR A 25 -18.99 -22.86 -5.69
N PRO A 26 -19.20 -23.52 -4.53
CA PRO A 26 -18.14 -23.80 -3.54
C PRO A 26 -17.09 -24.83 -4.02
N PHE A 27 -15.85 -24.63 -3.58
CA PHE A 27 -14.62 -25.01 -4.27
C PHE A 27 -14.27 -26.51 -4.41
N ALA A 28 -14.66 -27.40 -3.48
CA ALA A 28 -14.27 -28.83 -3.57
C ALA A 28 -15.03 -29.58 -4.66
N SER A 29 -16.28 -29.17 -4.98
CA SER A 29 -17.00 -29.72 -6.12
C SER A 29 -16.42 -29.21 -7.44
N GLN A 30 -15.98 -27.95 -7.50
CA GLN A 30 -15.50 -27.31 -8.73
C GLN A 30 -14.24 -27.94 -9.34
N VAL A 31 -13.23 -28.29 -8.54
CA VAL A 31 -12.02 -28.91 -9.15
C VAL A 31 -12.27 -30.35 -9.52
N ASN A 32 -13.07 -31.09 -8.76
CA ASN A 32 -13.45 -32.45 -9.13
C ASN A 32 -14.35 -32.45 -10.36
N GLU A 33 -15.28 -31.51 -10.46
CA GLU A 33 -16.16 -31.32 -11.62
C GLU A 33 -15.39 -30.82 -12.84
N LEU A 34 -14.41 -29.92 -12.67
CA LEU A 34 -13.53 -29.45 -13.73
C LEU A 34 -12.56 -30.54 -14.19
N THR A 35 -11.93 -31.26 -13.26
CA THR A 35 -11.11 -32.44 -13.58
C THR A 35 -11.97 -33.49 -14.28
N ALA A 36 -13.19 -33.77 -13.80
CA ALA A 36 -14.12 -34.70 -14.45
C ALA A 36 -14.59 -34.21 -15.82
N THR A 37 -14.75 -32.89 -16.01
CA THR A 37 -15.09 -32.27 -17.30
C THR A 37 -13.93 -32.41 -18.29
N LEU A 38 -12.71 -32.08 -17.87
CA LEU A 38 -11.50 -32.23 -18.67
C LEU A 38 -11.22 -33.71 -19.01
N GLU A 39 -11.40 -34.62 -18.05
CA GLU A 39 -11.31 -36.07 -18.26
C GLU A 39 -12.42 -36.59 -19.18
N GLY A 40 -13.64 -36.05 -19.07
CA GLY A 40 -14.78 -36.39 -19.91
C GLY A 40 -14.54 -36.04 -21.38
N PHE A 41 -13.88 -34.92 -21.66
CA PHE A 41 -13.44 -34.58 -23.02
C PHE A 41 -12.34 -35.53 -23.54
N ASN A 42 -11.44 -35.99 -22.67
CA ASN A 42 -10.39 -36.95 -23.03
C ASN A 42 -10.97 -38.34 -23.40
N ARG A 43 -12.07 -38.77 -22.76
CA ARG A 43 -12.73 -40.07 -23.03
C ARG A 43 -13.51 -40.11 -24.33
N LYS A 44 -13.93 -38.97 -24.89
CA LYS A 44 -14.84 -38.90 -26.04
C LYS A 44 -14.14 -38.90 -27.41
N ASN A 45 -12.84 -39.21 -27.53
CA ASN A 45 -12.08 -39.12 -28.80
C ASN A 45 -12.33 -37.79 -29.54
N THR A 46 -12.60 -36.72 -28.78
CA THR A 46 -12.95 -35.41 -29.33
C THR A 46 -11.66 -34.79 -29.88
N PRO A 47 -11.68 -34.15 -31.06
CA PRO A 47 -10.45 -33.65 -31.68
C PRO A 47 -9.74 -32.69 -30.71
N LYS A 48 -8.42 -32.88 -30.60
CA LYS A 48 -7.46 -32.22 -29.70
C LYS A 48 -8.01 -30.94 -29.06
N ILE A 49 -8.30 -30.99 -27.75
CA ILE A 49 -8.70 -29.81 -26.95
C ILE A 49 -7.57 -28.81 -27.01
N ASN A 50 -7.70 -27.81 -27.87
CA ASN A 50 -6.72 -26.77 -27.97
C ASN A 50 -6.99 -25.70 -26.92
N ILE A 51 -6.29 -25.78 -25.80
CA ILE A 51 -6.20 -24.66 -24.84
C ILE A 51 -5.20 -23.64 -25.43
N GLU A 52 -5.46 -23.15 -26.64
CA GLU A 52 -4.56 -22.22 -27.31
C GLU A 52 -4.76 -20.80 -26.80
N ASN A 53 -3.90 -20.46 -25.87
CA ASN A 53 -2.84 -19.45 -26.03
C ASN A 53 -2.39 -19.01 -24.64
N TYR A 54 -3.31 -19.08 -23.66
CA TYR A 54 -3.07 -18.78 -22.27
C TYR A 54 -4.08 -19.46 -21.35
N LEU A 55 -3.62 -20.24 -20.36
CA LEU A 55 -4.49 -20.63 -19.25
C LEU A 55 -4.44 -19.51 -18.21
N TYR A 56 -5.47 -18.65 -18.20
CA TYR A 56 -5.61 -17.57 -17.24
C TYR A 56 -6.66 -17.93 -16.19
N VAL A 57 -6.26 -17.95 -14.92
CA VAL A 57 -7.19 -18.22 -13.83
C VAL A 57 -7.55 -16.89 -13.19
N ASP A 58 -8.81 -16.49 -13.34
CA ASP A 58 -9.38 -15.34 -12.64
C ASP A 58 -9.83 -15.81 -11.24
N VAL A 59 -9.33 -15.20 -10.18
CA VAL A 59 -9.76 -15.54 -8.83
C VAL A 59 -10.64 -14.42 -8.29
N GLN A 60 -11.92 -14.72 -8.07
CA GLN A 60 -12.87 -13.79 -7.49
C GLN A 60 -12.80 -13.79 -5.96
N LEU A 61 -12.34 -12.69 -5.39
CA LEU A 61 -12.20 -12.55 -3.95
C LEU A 61 -13.59 -12.35 -3.30
N PRO A 62 -13.92 -13.02 -2.18
CA PRO A 62 -15.24 -12.95 -1.51
C PRO A 62 -15.51 -11.56 -0.98
N SER A 63 -16.78 -11.15 -0.92
CA SER A 63 -17.17 -9.86 -0.33
C SER A 63 -16.70 -9.69 1.13
N ALA A 64 -16.56 -10.77 1.91
CA ALA A 64 -16.03 -10.72 3.28
C ALA A 64 -14.51 -10.42 3.35
N TYR A 65 -13.72 -10.79 2.33
CA TYR A 65 -12.32 -10.37 2.23
C TYR A 65 -12.24 -8.84 2.20
N PHE A 66 -13.23 -8.17 1.58
CA PHE A 66 -13.28 -6.70 1.49
C PHE A 66 -13.68 -5.96 2.78
N LYS A 67 -13.77 -6.65 3.92
CA LYS A 67 -13.75 -5.97 5.24
C LYS A 67 -12.32 -5.53 5.63
N SER A 68 -11.27 -6.20 5.13
CA SER A 68 -9.86 -5.77 5.17
C SER A 68 -9.06 -6.36 3.98
N PRO A 69 -9.48 -6.09 2.72
CA PRO A 69 -9.10 -6.84 1.49
C PRO A 69 -7.61 -6.85 1.19
N TYR A 70 -6.95 -5.91 1.82
CA TYR A 70 -5.58 -5.58 1.69
C TYR A 70 -4.66 -6.57 2.42
N LYS A 71 -5.11 -7.22 3.50
CA LYS A 71 -4.22 -8.14 4.26
C LYS A 71 -3.99 -9.44 3.52
N GLU A 72 -5.04 -10.10 3.02
CA GLU A 72 -4.90 -11.40 2.37
C GLU A 72 -4.21 -11.27 0.99
N LEU A 73 -4.62 -10.29 0.20
CA LEU A 73 -4.09 -10.09 -1.16
C LEU A 73 -2.59 -9.77 -1.15
N LYS A 74 -2.12 -8.97 -0.19
CA LYS A 74 -0.69 -8.68 -0.06
C LYS A 74 0.15 -9.92 0.20
N LYS A 75 -0.35 -10.88 1.00
CA LYS A 75 0.38 -12.12 1.25
C LYS A 75 0.46 -12.99 -0.01
N ILE A 76 -0.62 -13.08 -0.79
CA ILE A 76 -0.61 -13.76 -2.09
C ILE A 76 0.46 -13.15 -3.00
N CYS A 77 0.45 -11.82 -3.14
CA CYS A 77 1.42 -11.09 -3.96
C CYS A 77 2.86 -11.24 -3.44
N ALA A 78 3.07 -11.16 -2.13
CA ALA A 78 4.38 -11.26 -1.51
C ALA A 78 4.96 -12.68 -1.66
N ASN A 79 4.15 -13.71 -1.43
CA ASN A 79 4.53 -15.10 -1.68
C ASN A 79 4.84 -15.34 -3.16
N PHE A 80 4.06 -14.72 -4.06
CA PHE A 80 4.28 -14.87 -5.49
C PHE A 80 5.65 -14.31 -5.88
N VAL A 81 5.96 -13.08 -5.48
CA VAL A 81 7.26 -12.44 -5.73
C VAL A 81 8.43 -13.21 -5.10
N LEU A 82 8.25 -13.73 -3.88
CA LEU A 82 9.27 -14.50 -3.17
C LEU A 82 9.62 -15.83 -3.87
N LEU A 83 8.59 -16.51 -4.38
CA LEU A 83 8.67 -17.89 -4.86
C LEU A 83 8.63 -18.01 -6.40
N GLU A 84 8.50 -16.90 -7.12
CA GLU A 84 8.36 -16.91 -8.58
C GLU A 84 9.53 -17.60 -9.29
N ASP A 85 10.74 -17.46 -8.76
CA ASP A 85 11.95 -18.10 -9.28
C ASP A 85 11.86 -19.64 -9.21
N ILE A 86 11.22 -20.19 -8.17
CA ILE A 86 10.92 -21.62 -8.08
C ILE A 86 9.75 -22.01 -8.97
N MET A 87 8.73 -21.17 -9.07
CA MET A 87 7.61 -21.41 -10.00
C MET A 87 8.10 -21.46 -11.45
N ASP A 88 9.13 -20.68 -11.79
CA ASP A 88 9.78 -20.72 -13.10
C ASP A 88 10.44 -22.08 -13.37
N LEU A 89 11.07 -22.70 -12.37
CA LEU A 89 11.73 -24.00 -12.54
C LEU A 89 10.75 -25.15 -12.81
N ILE A 90 9.47 -25.02 -12.45
CA ILE A 90 8.43 -26.05 -12.67
C ILE A 90 7.60 -25.84 -13.95
N VAL A 91 7.90 -24.79 -14.73
CA VAL A 91 7.30 -24.52 -16.06
C VAL A 91 8.37 -24.52 -17.18
N PRO A 92 7.98 -24.73 -18.45
CA PRO A 92 8.93 -24.71 -19.57
C PRO A 92 9.70 -23.39 -19.67
N ALA A 93 10.92 -23.41 -20.21
CA ALA A 93 11.78 -22.22 -20.32
C ALA A 93 11.11 -21.01 -21.00
N SER A 94 10.23 -21.25 -21.98
CA SER A 94 9.44 -20.21 -22.65
C SER A 94 8.42 -19.48 -21.75
N ARG A 95 8.20 -19.97 -20.53
CA ARG A 95 7.30 -19.41 -19.51
C ARG A 95 8.04 -18.80 -18.31
N ARG A 96 9.38 -18.75 -18.35
CA ARG A 96 10.23 -18.26 -17.26
C ARG A 96 10.64 -16.81 -17.44
N GLY A 97 10.97 -16.15 -16.32
CA GLY A 97 11.50 -14.79 -16.28
C GLY A 97 10.68 -13.82 -17.13
N ASN A 98 11.39 -13.04 -17.95
CA ASN A 98 10.81 -12.13 -18.94
C ASN A 98 10.93 -12.65 -20.38
N SER A 99 11.04 -13.98 -20.58
CA SER A 99 11.25 -14.58 -21.90
C SER A 99 10.08 -14.35 -22.87
N ASN A 100 8.92 -13.90 -22.39
CA ASN A 100 7.79 -13.51 -23.24
C ASN A 100 7.21 -12.16 -22.77
N PRO A 101 7.00 -11.19 -23.69
CA PRO A 101 6.42 -9.89 -23.36
C PRO A 101 5.01 -9.93 -22.77
N SER A 102 4.23 -11.00 -22.98
CA SER A 102 2.83 -11.15 -22.56
C SER A 102 2.66 -11.69 -21.12
N TYR A 103 3.74 -12.09 -20.44
CA TYR A 103 3.73 -12.57 -19.05
C TYR A 103 5.10 -12.37 -18.36
N LYS A 104 5.52 -11.11 -18.26
CA LYS A 104 6.68 -10.62 -17.53
C LYS A 104 6.66 -11.03 -16.05
N SER A 105 7.87 -11.17 -15.50
CA SER A 105 8.09 -11.52 -14.11
C SER A 105 7.74 -10.37 -13.15
N ASN A 106 6.92 -10.66 -12.15
CA ASN A 106 6.62 -9.73 -11.07
C ASN A 106 7.88 -9.56 -10.18
N ARG A 107 8.60 -10.65 -9.91
CA ARG A 107 9.85 -10.68 -9.14
C ARG A 107 10.93 -9.80 -9.76
N GLU A 108 11.21 -9.95 -11.05
CA GLU A 108 12.22 -9.11 -11.72
C GLU A 108 11.81 -7.63 -11.80
N PHE A 109 10.50 -7.35 -11.82
CA PHE A 109 9.99 -5.98 -11.73
C PHE A 109 10.23 -5.36 -10.35
N VAL A 110 10.00 -6.11 -9.26
CA VAL A 110 10.27 -5.64 -7.89
C VAL A 110 11.78 -5.56 -7.64
N LYS A 111 12.56 -6.55 -8.08
CA LYS A 111 14.03 -6.59 -7.95
C LYS A 111 14.69 -5.34 -8.52
N ARG A 112 14.21 -4.83 -9.66
CA ARG A 112 14.73 -3.60 -10.28
C ARG A 112 14.47 -2.33 -9.47
N GLN A 113 13.47 -2.33 -8.58
CA GLN A 113 13.12 -1.17 -7.76
C GLN A 113 13.88 -1.12 -6.44
N ILE A 114 14.16 -2.29 -5.85
CA ILE A 114 14.64 -2.37 -4.46
C ILE A 114 15.81 -3.34 -4.23
N GLY A 115 16.34 -3.96 -5.30
CA GLY A 115 17.41 -4.95 -5.23
C GLY A 115 16.93 -6.39 -5.02
N GLU A 116 17.88 -7.32 -4.90
CA GLU A 116 17.64 -8.76 -5.00
C GLU A 116 17.34 -9.50 -3.68
N SER A 117 17.32 -8.78 -2.57
CA SER A 117 17.03 -9.38 -1.26
C SER A 117 15.57 -9.86 -1.21
N ASP A 118 15.39 -11.17 -1.02
CA ASP A 118 14.07 -11.80 -0.84
C ASP A 118 13.28 -11.13 0.28
N THR A 119 13.95 -10.84 1.40
CA THR A 119 13.34 -10.17 2.54
C THR A 119 12.88 -8.77 2.18
N ASN A 120 13.70 -8.00 1.46
CA ASN A 120 13.32 -6.67 1.05
C ASN A 120 12.15 -6.71 0.06
N MET A 121 12.16 -7.63 -0.90
CA MET A 121 11.07 -7.79 -1.86
C MET A 121 9.77 -8.19 -1.19
N TYR A 122 9.83 -9.14 -0.27
CA TYR A 122 8.66 -9.58 0.51
C TYR A 122 8.09 -8.43 1.35
N GLN A 123 8.94 -7.72 2.10
CA GLN A 123 8.52 -6.58 2.93
C GLN A 123 8.07 -5.38 2.10
N HIS A 124 8.65 -5.19 0.92
CA HIS A 124 8.19 -4.20 -0.03
C HIS A 124 6.75 -4.52 -0.46
N ILE A 125 6.38 -5.74 -0.79
CA ILE A 125 4.97 -6.02 -1.10
C ILE A 125 4.07 -5.85 0.13
N LEU A 126 4.50 -6.33 1.31
CA LEU A 126 3.70 -6.23 2.54
C LEU A 126 3.50 -4.80 3.04
N SER A 127 4.41 -3.88 2.73
CA SER A 127 4.33 -2.46 3.12
C SER A 127 3.49 -1.61 2.16
N ALA A 128 2.99 -2.15 1.04
CA ALA A 128 1.97 -1.45 0.24
C ALA A 128 0.85 -1.08 1.20
N THR A 129 0.21 0.10 1.13
CA THR A 129 -0.75 0.59 2.15
C THR A 129 -2.21 0.58 1.70
N CYS A 130 -2.44 0.40 0.40
CA CYS A 130 -3.74 0.30 -0.24
C CYS A 130 -3.67 -0.61 -1.49
N LEU A 131 -4.82 -0.84 -2.14
CA LEU A 131 -4.89 -1.66 -3.36
C LEU A 131 -4.17 -0.97 -4.52
N GLY A 132 -4.30 0.35 -4.66
CA GLY A 132 -3.57 1.13 -5.67
C GLY A 132 -2.05 0.94 -5.58
N THR A 133 -1.46 1.16 -4.39
CA THR A 133 -0.02 0.95 -4.19
C THR A 133 0.39 -0.51 -4.36
N LEU A 134 -0.44 -1.48 -3.96
CA LEU A 134 -0.15 -2.88 -4.20
C LEU A 134 -0.14 -3.21 -5.70
N LYS A 135 -1.09 -2.65 -6.45
CA LYS A 135 -1.17 -2.78 -7.91
C LYS A 135 0.06 -2.20 -8.58
N GLU A 136 0.48 -0.98 -8.21
CA GLU A 136 1.70 -0.35 -8.71
C GLU A 136 2.94 -1.24 -8.48
N ARG A 137 3.11 -1.78 -7.26
CA ARG A 137 4.24 -2.66 -6.91
C ARG A 137 4.22 -4.00 -7.65
N MET A 138 3.05 -4.45 -8.09
CA MET A 138 2.88 -5.70 -8.83
C MET A 138 2.89 -5.53 -10.35
N GLY A 139 3.23 -4.35 -10.88
CA GLY A 139 3.32 -4.12 -12.33
C GLY A 139 2.39 -3.03 -12.87
N GLY A 140 1.60 -2.40 -12.00
CA GLY A 140 0.73 -1.27 -12.35
C GLY A 140 -0.46 -1.68 -13.21
N ASN A 141 -0.75 -0.88 -14.24
CA ASN A 141 -1.93 -1.03 -15.10
C ASN A 141 -1.66 -1.87 -16.36
N THR A 142 -0.52 -2.54 -16.47
CA THR A 142 -0.27 -3.44 -17.61
C THR A 142 -0.89 -4.80 -17.32
N ASP A 143 -1.34 -5.51 -18.35
CA ASP A 143 -1.85 -6.87 -18.25
C ASP A 143 -0.77 -7.91 -18.57
N THR A 144 0.48 -7.48 -18.66
CA THR A 144 1.58 -8.29 -19.17
C THR A 144 2.33 -9.03 -18.09
N PHE A 145 1.90 -9.06 -16.83
CA PHE A 145 2.61 -9.75 -15.75
C PHE A 145 2.10 -11.17 -15.51
N LYS A 146 2.90 -12.02 -14.86
CA LYS A 146 2.50 -13.39 -14.49
C LYS A 146 1.38 -13.40 -13.43
N LEU A 147 1.34 -12.42 -12.54
CA LEU A 147 0.23 -12.16 -11.64
C LEU A 147 -0.25 -10.71 -11.84
N ASN A 148 -1.47 -10.55 -12.35
CA ASN A 148 -2.06 -9.22 -12.61
C ASN A 148 -3.17 -8.88 -11.61
N LEU A 149 -3.25 -7.58 -11.31
CA LEU A 149 -4.20 -6.97 -10.39
C LEU A 149 -5.11 -5.94 -11.10
N ASN A 150 -5.31 -6.05 -12.42
CA ASN A 150 -6.04 -5.04 -13.20
C ASN A 150 -7.53 -4.98 -12.89
N ASP A 151 -8.15 -6.14 -12.67
CA ASP A 151 -9.58 -6.28 -12.45
C ASP A 151 -9.96 -6.33 -10.96
N LEU A 152 -9.16 -5.71 -10.09
CA LEU A 152 -9.45 -5.64 -8.64
C LEU A 152 -10.78 -4.93 -8.33
N ASN A 153 -11.25 -4.02 -9.20
CA ASN A 153 -12.58 -3.40 -9.06
C ASN A 153 -13.70 -4.45 -9.16
N ARG A 154 -13.49 -5.50 -9.97
CA ARG A 154 -14.36 -6.68 -10.07
C ARG A 154 -13.97 -7.79 -9.08
N LYS A 155 -13.00 -7.50 -8.21
CA LYS A 155 -12.42 -8.41 -7.20
C LYS A 155 -11.69 -9.59 -7.84
N ILE A 156 -11.06 -9.39 -9.00
CA ILE A 156 -10.39 -10.45 -9.76
C ILE A 156 -8.87 -10.24 -9.74
N ILE A 157 -8.13 -11.33 -9.50
CA ILE A 157 -6.69 -11.44 -9.79
C ILE A 157 -6.45 -12.49 -10.87
N GLN A 158 -5.42 -12.33 -11.69
CA GLN A 158 -5.19 -13.20 -12.85
C GLN A 158 -3.79 -13.78 -12.89
N PHE A 159 -3.69 -15.11 -13.00
CA PHE A 159 -2.42 -15.84 -13.18
C PHE A 159 -2.15 -16.15 -14.65
N ARG A 160 -0.94 -15.85 -15.15
CA ARG A 160 -0.54 -15.94 -16.58
C ARG A 160 0.66 -16.86 -16.86
N GLN A 161 1.24 -17.51 -15.85
CA GLN A 161 2.49 -18.28 -15.97
C GLN A 161 2.35 -19.64 -16.67
N HIS A 162 1.13 -20.11 -16.99
CA HIS A 162 0.92 -21.42 -17.61
C HIS A 162 0.64 -21.31 -19.10
N GLY A 163 1.43 -22.04 -19.90
CA GLY A 163 1.21 -22.13 -21.34
C GLY A 163 0.02 -23.02 -21.69
N GLY A 164 -0.56 -22.79 -22.87
CA GLY A 164 -1.56 -23.70 -23.43
C GLY A 164 -1.07 -25.16 -23.43
N THR A 165 -1.95 -26.09 -23.11
CA THR A 165 -1.61 -27.52 -23.12
C THR A 165 -2.83 -28.37 -23.45
N TYR A 166 -2.58 -29.44 -24.21
CA TYR A 166 -3.55 -30.50 -24.48
C TYR A 166 -3.58 -31.57 -23.37
N ASN A 167 -2.65 -31.51 -22.41
CA ASN A 167 -2.56 -32.48 -21.32
C ASN A 167 -3.48 -32.04 -20.17
N VAL A 168 -4.58 -32.79 -20.01
CA VAL A 168 -5.60 -32.59 -18.97
C VAL A 168 -5.01 -32.66 -17.57
N GLU A 169 -4.16 -33.66 -17.29
CA GLU A 169 -3.53 -33.81 -15.97
C GLU A 169 -2.70 -32.58 -15.62
N LYS A 170 -1.90 -32.08 -16.56
CA LYS A 170 -1.08 -30.88 -16.37
C LYS A 170 -1.95 -29.65 -16.06
N SER A 171 -3.04 -29.46 -16.80
CA SER A 171 -4.01 -28.38 -16.53
C SER A 171 -4.66 -28.52 -15.16
N ALA A 172 -5.11 -29.72 -14.78
CA ALA A 172 -5.70 -29.99 -13.48
C ALA A 172 -4.72 -29.75 -12.32
N LYS A 173 -3.47 -30.22 -12.44
CA LYS A 173 -2.41 -30.00 -11.43
C LYS A 173 -2.10 -28.52 -11.26
N TRP A 174 -2.07 -27.74 -12.35
CA TRP A 174 -1.88 -26.29 -12.28
C TRP A 174 -3.03 -25.56 -11.59
N LEU A 175 -4.27 -25.96 -11.87
CA LEU A 175 -5.46 -25.42 -11.20
C LEU A 175 -5.43 -25.70 -9.69
N HIS A 176 -5.18 -26.96 -9.32
CA HIS A 176 -5.01 -27.33 -7.91
C HIS A 176 -3.87 -26.56 -7.23
N PHE A 177 -2.76 -26.33 -7.93
CA PHE A 177 -1.64 -25.52 -7.44
C PHE A 177 -2.06 -24.09 -7.15
N LEU A 178 -2.65 -23.38 -8.12
CA LEU A 178 -3.02 -21.97 -7.98
C LEU A 178 -4.04 -21.74 -6.87
N VAL A 179 -4.99 -22.65 -6.75
CA VAL A 179 -5.98 -22.58 -5.68
C VAL A 179 -5.31 -22.73 -4.34
N SER A 180 -4.53 -23.80 -4.16
CA SER A 180 -3.91 -24.07 -2.89
C SER A 180 -2.97 -22.93 -2.52
N PHE A 181 -2.26 -22.38 -3.51
CA PHE A 181 -1.43 -21.19 -3.37
C PHE A 181 -2.22 -19.99 -2.84
N VAL A 182 -3.34 -19.63 -3.47
CA VAL A 182 -4.17 -18.49 -3.03
C VAL A 182 -4.82 -18.73 -1.66
N SER A 183 -5.39 -19.92 -1.45
CA SER A 183 -6.17 -20.25 -0.26
C SER A 183 -5.31 -20.28 1.01
N ASN A 184 -4.09 -20.77 0.87
CA ASN A 184 -3.19 -20.97 2.01
C ASN A 184 -2.17 -19.84 2.16
N SER A 185 -2.03 -18.94 1.19
CA SER A 185 -1.13 -17.78 1.31
C SER A 185 -1.50 -16.86 2.48
N GLU A 186 -2.76 -16.85 2.93
CA GLU A 186 -3.20 -16.07 4.09
C GLU A 186 -2.78 -16.69 5.43
N PRO A 187 -3.14 -17.95 5.76
CA PRO A 187 -2.72 -18.59 7.00
C PRO A 187 -1.26 -19.02 6.97
N ALA A 188 -0.59 -18.94 5.80
CA ALA A 188 0.84 -19.14 5.71
C ALA A 188 1.54 -18.18 6.67
N PHE A 189 2.17 -18.82 7.64
CA PHE A 189 3.20 -18.32 8.52
C PHE A 189 4.06 -17.28 7.81
N THR A 190 4.25 -16.10 8.41
CA THR A 190 5.31 -15.19 7.97
C THR A 190 6.60 -15.99 8.08
N PRO A 191 7.38 -16.12 6.99
CA PRO A 191 8.60 -16.86 7.06
C PRO A 191 9.51 -16.42 8.24
N GLU A 192 9.61 -17.23 9.32
CA GLU A 192 10.59 -17.02 10.42
C GLU A 192 12.04 -16.92 9.90
N PHE A 193 12.19 -17.37 8.65
CA PHE A 193 13.39 -17.61 7.88
C PHE A 193 13.81 -16.44 6.95
N LEU A 194 13.19 -15.26 7.02
CA LEU A 194 13.63 -14.02 6.31
C LEU A 194 15.00 -13.47 6.77
N ARG A 195 15.76 -14.23 7.56
CA ARG A 195 17.07 -13.83 8.10
C ARG A 195 18.27 -14.37 7.31
N GLN A 196 18.07 -15.30 6.35
CA GLN A 196 19.14 -15.95 5.58
C GLN A 196 18.81 -15.96 4.07
N GLN A 197 19.83 -15.92 3.20
CA GLN A 197 19.65 -16.15 1.76
C GLN A 197 19.09 -17.56 1.52
N TYR A 198 18.14 -17.68 0.60
CA TYR A 198 17.40 -18.91 0.38
C TYR A 198 18.02 -19.75 -0.73
N SER A 199 18.25 -21.03 -0.45
CA SER A 199 18.54 -22.01 -1.51
C SER A 199 17.26 -22.34 -2.30
N ALA A 200 17.44 -22.85 -3.52
CA ALA A 200 16.33 -23.31 -4.34
C ALA A 200 15.50 -24.40 -3.64
N GLN A 201 16.16 -25.34 -2.95
CA GLN A 201 15.52 -26.36 -2.11
C GLN A 201 14.59 -25.74 -1.06
N ARG A 202 15.09 -24.78 -0.26
CA ARG A 202 14.30 -24.20 0.84
C ARG A 202 13.07 -23.47 0.32
N LYS A 203 13.18 -22.77 -0.81
CA LYS A 203 12.01 -22.14 -1.45
C LYS A 203 11.04 -23.16 -2.03
N PHE A 204 11.52 -24.28 -2.59
CA PHE A 204 10.67 -25.37 -3.06
C PHE A 204 9.88 -26.02 -1.92
N ASP A 205 10.53 -26.34 -0.80
CA ASP A 205 9.84 -26.84 0.39
C ASP A 205 8.87 -25.81 0.95
N THR A 206 9.27 -24.53 1.01
CA THR A 206 8.38 -23.43 1.40
C THR A 206 7.11 -23.39 0.52
N LEU A 207 7.29 -23.45 -0.80
CA LEU A 207 6.19 -23.43 -1.76
C LEU A 207 5.24 -24.60 -1.53
N PHE A 208 5.74 -25.82 -1.32
CA PHE A 208 4.88 -27.00 -1.30
C PHE A 208 4.37 -27.42 0.08
N GLU A 209 5.14 -27.20 1.14
CA GLU A 209 4.79 -27.62 2.51
C GLU A 209 4.01 -26.55 3.26
N TYR A 210 4.26 -25.28 2.99
CA TYR A 210 3.67 -24.16 3.75
C TYR A 210 2.66 -23.36 2.95
N VAL A 211 2.90 -23.17 1.65
CA VAL A 211 1.97 -22.42 0.78
C VAL A 211 0.98 -23.37 0.12
N VAL A 212 1.41 -24.30 -0.75
CA VAL A 212 0.50 -25.19 -1.46
C VAL A 212 -0.09 -26.27 -0.52
N LYS A 213 0.67 -26.76 0.47
CA LYS A 213 0.23 -27.77 1.46
C LYS A 213 -0.38 -29.04 0.84
N ARG A 214 0.20 -29.52 -0.27
CA ARG A 214 -0.27 -30.72 -0.97
C ARG A 214 0.89 -31.63 -1.37
N PRO A 215 1.08 -32.77 -0.68
CA PRO A 215 2.15 -33.72 -0.98
C PRO A 215 2.08 -34.28 -2.41
N ASP A 216 0.86 -34.51 -2.93
CA ASP A 216 0.66 -35.02 -4.29
C ASP A 216 1.12 -34.02 -5.36
N LEU A 217 0.92 -32.71 -5.12
CA LEU A 217 1.43 -31.66 -5.99
C LEU A 217 2.94 -31.50 -5.84
N LYS A 218 3.49 -31.62 -4.63
CA LYS A 218 4.95 -31.59 -4.38
C LYS A 218 5.65 -32.65 -5.21
N GLN A 219 5.16 -33.89 -5.17
CA GLN A 219 5.72 -35.00 -5.91
C GLN A 219 5.62 -34.78 -7.43
N TYR A 220 4.44 -34.42 -7.94
CA TYR A 220 4.23 -34.14 -9.36
C TYR A 220 5.18 -33.05 -9.88
N TYR A 221 5.27 -31.91 -9.18
CA TYR A 221 6.10 -30.79 -9.61
C TYR A 221 7.59 -31.01 -9.39
N PHE A 222 7.99 -31.90 -8.48
CA PHE A 222 9.37 -32.35 -8.37
C PHE A 222 9.82 -33.17 -9.59
N HIS A 223 9.01 -34.13 -10.03
CA HIS A 223 9.32 -34.90 -11.25
C HIS A 223 9.39 -33.97 -12.46
N ARG A 224 8.41 -33.08 -12.58
CA ARG A 224 8.39 -32.05 -13.62
C ARG A 224 9.62 -31.12 -13.58
N PHE A 225 10.08 -30.74 -12.39
CA PHE A 225 11.30 -29.98 -12.21
C PHE A 225 12.51 -30.72 -12.80
N LYS A 226 12.67 -32.01 -12.49
CA LYS A 226 13.77 -32.83 -13.02
C LYS A 226 13.71 -32.98 -14.54
N GLU A 227 12.52 -33.22 -15.09
CA GLU A 227 12.30 -33.29 -16.53
C GLU A 227 12.71 -32.01 -17.26
N LEU A 228 12.34 -30.85 -16.70
CA LEU A 228 12.59 -29.55 -17.30
C LEU A 228 14.01 -29.03 -17.07
N ASN A 229 14.74 -29.56 -16.08
CA ASN A 229 16.03 -29.04 -15.64
C ASN A 229 17.06 -30.17 -15.40
N PRO A 230 17.34 -31.05 -16.37
CA PRO A 230 18.16 -32.25 -16.16
C PRO A 230 19.57 -31.93 -15.64
N ARG A 231 20.17 -30.82 -16.09
CA ARG A 231 21.50 -30.37 -15.64
C ARG A 231 21.53 -29.78 -14.23
N GLN A 232 20.37 -29.41 -13.69
CA GLN A 232 20.21 -28.80 -12.37
C GLN A 232 19.43 -29.71 -11.42
N ALA A 233 19.19 -30.98 -11.77
CA ALA A 233 18.35 -31.89 -11.00
C ALA A 233 18.82 -32.12 -9.55
N HIS A 234 20.06 -31.75 -9.21
CA HIS A 234 20.66 -31.84 -7.88
C HIS A 234 20.28 -30.69 -6.93
N ILE A 235 19.80 -29.53 -7.44
CA ILE A 235 19.52 -28.35 -6.59
C ILE A 235 18.24 -28.50 -5.76
N ILE A 236 17.36 -29.44 -6.15
CA ILE A 236 16.15 -29.81 -5.42
C ILE A 236 16.10 -31.35 -5.30
N THR A 237 15.80 -31.84 -4.10
CA THR A 237 15.65 -33.25 -3.74
C THR A 237 14.30 -33.47 -3.02
N LEU A 238 13.77 -34.69 -3.11
CA LEU A 238 12.59 -35.12 -2.35
C LEU A 238 13.08 -35.75 -1.04
N HIS A 239 12.91 -35.04 0.07
CA HIS A 239 13.06 -35.63 1.40
C HIS A 239 11.75 -36.29 1.81
N SER A 240 11.80 -37.58 2.13
CA SER A 240 10.68 -38.32 2.71
C SER A 240 10.69 -38.13 4.24
N GLY A 241 9.95 -37.15 4.76
CA GLY A 241 9.72 -37.02 6.20
C GLY A 241 9.40 -35.60 6.67
N LEU A 242 8.51 -35.49 7.67
CA LEU A 242 8.35 -34.28 8.50
C LEU A 242 9.70 -33.89 9.11
N PRO A 243 10.00 -32.59 9.32
CA PRO A 243 11.24 -32.18 9.95
C PRO A 243 11.27 -32.71 11.38
N THR A 244 12.11 -33.72 11.63
CA THR A 244 12.55 -34.08 12.97
C THR A 244 13.43 -32.93 13.47
N ASN A 245 13.08 -32.37 14.62
CA ASN A 245 13.94 -31.48 15.39
C ASN A 245 15.29 -32.17 15.62
N ALA A 246 16.29 -31.87 14.79
CA ALA A 246 17.66 -32.33 14.98
C ALA A 246 18.46 -31.19 15.59
N THR A 247 18.45 -31.16 16.93
CA THR A 247 19.52 -30.64 17.74
C THR A 247 20.85 -31.29 17.34
N GLY A 248 21.86 -30.47 17.05
CA GLY A 248 23.30 -30.76 17.21
C GLY A 248 23.88 -32.01 16.54
N ASN A 249 24.72 -31.82 15.52
CA ASN A 249 26.17 -31.95 15.71
C ASN A 249 26.90 -31.65 14.40
N ALA A 250 27.71 -30.60 14.44
CA ALA A 250 28.72 -30.32 13.45
C ALA A 250 29.95 -31.19 13.75
N THR A 251 30.45 -31.91 12.77
CA THR A 251 31.82 -32.42 12.76
C THR A 251 32.39 -32.27 11.35
N GLU A 252 33.56 -31.63 11.33
CA GLU A 252 34.63 -31.74 10.31
C GLU A 252 34.43 -30.94 9.00
N ASN A 253 35.36 -30.10 8.53
CA ASN A 253 36.80 -30.03 8.78
C ASN A 253 37.33 -28.59 8.66
N ALA A 254 38.29 -28.29 9.55
CA ALA A 254 39.07 -27.08 9.58
C ALA A 254 40.30 -27.21 8.67
N THR A 255 40.56 -26.20 7.83
CA THR A 255 41.90 -25.73 7.48
C THR A 255 41.81 -24.32 6.88
N GLY A 256 42.54 -23.36 7.46
CA GLY A 256 43.07 -22.21 6.71
C GLY A 256 42.75 -20.81 7.22
N ASN A 257 43.65 -20.32 8.08
CA ASN A 257 44.02 -18.90 8.31
C ASN A 257 43.01 -17.93 8.95
N THR A 258 43.10 -17.89 10.28
CA THR A 258 42.85 -16.72 11.12
C THR A 258 43.92 -15.64 10.91
N ARG A 259 43.50 -14.44 10.54
CA ARG A 259 44.12 -13.19 11.00
C ARG A 259 43.04 -12.36 11.66
N ASP A 260 43.21 -12.18 12.96
CA ASP A 260 42.44 -11.28 13.81
C ASP A 260 42.50 -9.83 13.31
N LEU A 261 41.40 -9.10 13.44
CA LEU A 261 41.26 -7.78 14.09
C LEU A 261 39.80 -7.27 13.94
N PRO A 262 39.33 -6.34 14.81
CA PRO A 262 38.10 -6.51 15.57
C PRO A 262 36.86 -5.82 14.99
N LEU A 263 35.70 -6.27 15.49
CA LEU A 263 34.38 -5.67 15.35
C LEU A 263 34.38 -4.18 15.78
N GLN A 264 34.16 -3.29 14.81
CA GLN A 264 33.56 -1.99 15.06
C GLN A 264 32.26 -1.89 14.25
N TYR A 265 31.15 -1.75 14.99
CA TYR A 265 29.83 -1.46 14.47
C TYR A 265 29.76 0.05 14.25
N GLU A 266 29.86 0.50 13.00
CA GLU A 266 29.45 1.85 12.59
C GLU A 266 28.30 1.77 11.58
N GLY A 267 27.23 2.50 11.88
CA GLY A 267 26.02 2.53 11.07
C GLY A 267 26.25 3.27 9.75
N ALA A 268 26.08 2.56 8.64
CA ALA A 268 26.09 3.16 7.31
C ALA A 268 24.74 3.84 7.03
N GLN A 269 24.74 5.18 7.14
CA GLN A 269 23.78 6.07 6.49
C GLN A 269 24.01 6.03 4.97
N TYR A 270 22.98 5.74 4.19
CA TYR A 270 23.04 5.90 2.74
C TYR A 270 22.62 7.33 2.36
N SER A 271 23.60 8.11 1.90
CA SER A 271 23.43 9.44 1.30
C SER A 271 23.30 9.31 -0.21
N ILE A 272 22.26 9.90 -0.79
CA ILE A 272 22.06 10.09 -2.24
C ILE A 272 22.74 11.42 -2.64
N PRO A 273 23.49 11.52 -3.75
CA PRO A 273 24.17 12.75 -4.12
C PRO A 273 23.15 13.80 -4.59
N LEU A 274 23.07 14.90 -3.85
CA LEU A 274 22.39 16.13 -4.27
C LEU A 274 23.29 16.88 -5.24
N VAL A 275 22.79 17.13 -6.45
CA VAL A 275 23.37 18.10 -7.37
C VAL A 275 23.13 19.48 -6.80
N ASP A 276 24.23 20.15 -6.44
CA ASP A 276 24.28 21.51 -5.93
C ASP A 276 24.01 22.50 -7.06
N ASN A 277 22.99 23.34 -6.85
CA ASN A 277 22.94 24.70 -7.37
C ASN A 277 21.98 25.51 -6.49
N SER A 278 22.38 25.72 -5.24
CA SER A 278 21.74 26.68 -4.35
C SER A 278 22.68 27.86 -4.08
N SER A 279 22.68 28.84 -4.98
CA SER A 279 23.13 30.19 -4.64
C SER A 279 21.92 31.04 -4.25
N GLN A 280 21.93 31.49 -3.00
CA GLN A 280 21.06 32.48 -2.36
C GLN A 280 19.68 32.04 -1.84
N MET A 281 19.64 31.45 -0.64
CA MET A 281 18.69 31.84 0.42
C MET A 281 19.33 31.57 1.80
N LYS A 282 19.40 32.59 2.66
CA LYS A 282 19.91 32.53 4.04
C LYS A 282 18.96 31.68 4.94
N PRO A 283 19.47 31.02 5.99
CA PRO A 283 18.63 30.27 6.92
C PRO A 283 17.78 31.23 7.78
N LEU A 284 16.44 31.12 7.71
CA LEU A 284 15.51 31.91 8.51
C LEU A 284 14.98 31.11 9.72
N GLY A 285 15.27 31.62 10.92
CA GLY A 285 14.41 31.64 12.13
C GLY A 285 13.91 30.30 12.72
N THR A 286 14.29 30.01 13.97
CA THR A 286 13.68 28.97 14.78
C THR A 286 12.18 29.23 14.98
N SER A 287 11.32 28.25 14.67
CA SER A 287 9.85 28.28 14.88
C SER A 287 9.36 28.47 16.33
N THR A 288 10.30 28.62 17.25
CA THR A 288 10.10 28.65 18.68
C THR A 288 10.19 30.11 19.10
N MET A 289 9.07 30.68 19.53
CA MET A 289 9.07 31.98 20.20
C MET A 289 9.95 31.89 21.46
N ALA A 290 10.46 33.01 21.98
CA ALA A 290 11.39 33.03 23.12
C ALA A 290 10.90 32.27 24.38
N ASN A 291 9.59 32.00 24.47
CA ASN A 291 8.94 31.25 25.54
C ASN A 291 8.69 29.74 25.24
N GLY A 292 9.17 29.21 24.11
CA GLY A 292 8.92 27.83 23.72
C GLY A 292 7.63 27.61 22.92
N ASN A 293 6.79 28.63 22.73
CA ASN A 293 5.52 28.49 22.03
C ASN A 293 5.74 28.41 20.51
N GLN A 294 4.81 27.72 19.84
CA GLN A 294 4.77 27.62 18.38
C GLN A 294 3.35 27.87 17.87
N HIS A 295 3.19 28.11 16.57
CA HIS A 295 1.88 28.19 15.94
C HIS A 295 1.46 26.81 15.39
N TYR A 296 0.16 26.52 15.37
CA TYR A 296 -0.39 25.26 14.84
C TYR A 296 -1.38 25.54 13.71
N PHE A 297 -1.09 25.05 12.51
CA PHE A 297 -1.98 25.15 11.35
C PHE A 297 -2.87 23.90 11.23
N ALA A 298 -4.17 24.07 11.38
CA ALA A 298 -5.19 23.03 11.26
C ALA A 298 -5.95 23.14 9.94
N PHE A 299 -6.01 22.04 9.20
CA PHE A 299 -6.73 21.91 7.92
C PHE A 299 -7.73 20.73 7.91
N GLY A 300 -7.85 20.01 9.03
CA GLY A 300 -8.67 18.81 9.19
C GLY A 300 -9.74 18.96 10.27
N SER A 301 -10.02 17.89 11.01
CA SER A 301 -11.05 17.94 12.06
C SER A 301 -10.73 18.89 13.22
N ASN A 302 -9.45 19.25 13.43
CA ASN A 302 -9.04 20.28 14.38
C ASN A 302 -9.46 21.69 13.95
N MET A 303 -10.13 21.87 12.81
CA MET A 303 -10.87 23.10 12.52
C MET A 303 -12.16 23.23 13.35
N SER A 304 -12.63 22.14 13.99
CA SER A 304 -13.70 22.19 14.99
C SER A 304 -13.16 22.63 16.35
N VAL A 305 -13.53 23.83 16.79
CA VAL A 305 -13.18 24.37 18.13
C VAL A 305 -13.68 23.45 19.24
N ALA A 306 -14.88 22.86 19.08
CA ALA A 306 -15.41 21.89 20.03
C ALA A 306 -14.50 20.66 20.16
N GLN A 307 -13.90 20.20 19.06
CA GLN A 307 -12.92 19.11 19.10
C GLN A 307 -11.62 19.52 19.80
N MET A 308 -11.09 20.72 19.51
CA MET A 308 -9.89 21.22 20.18
C MET A 308 -10.10 21.32 21.70
N ASN A 309 -11.25 21.85 22.13
CA ASN A 309 -11.62 21.92 23.54
C ASN A 309 -11.75 20.53 24.17
N GLN A 310 -12.36 19.56 23.48
CA GLN A 310 -12.47 18.18 23.96
C GLN A 310 -11.09 17.51 24.16
N ARG A 311 -10.10 17.90 23.34
CA ARG A 311 -8.73 17.40 23.45
C ARG A 311 -7.93 18.05 24.58
N GLY A 312 -8.44 19.12 25.20
CA GLY A 312 -7.78 19.87 26.28
C GLY A 312 -6.70 20.85 25.80
N THR A 313 -6.66 21.16 24.51
CA THR A 313 -5.56 21.94 23.91
C THR A 313 -5.58 23.40 24.34
N ILE A 314 -4.41 23.95 24.61
CA ILE A 314 -4.22 25.35 25.02
C ILE A 314 -3.73 26.18 23.83
N TYR A 315 -4.30 27.34 23.59
CA TYR A 315 -3.84 28.26 22.54
C TYR A 315 -4.26 29.69 22.89
N GLY A 316 -3.60 30.67 22.29
CA GLY A 316 -3.88 32.09 22.48
C GLY A 316 -5.09 32.56 21.70
N THR A 317 -4.93 32.69 20.38
CA THR A 317 -5.99 33.15 19.47
C THR A 317 -6.05 32.30 18.20
N MET A 318 -7.10 32.47 17.41
CA MET A 318 -7.31 31.78 16.14
C MET A 318 -7.42 32.81 15.02
N VAL A 319 -6.75 32.54 13.90
CA VAL A 319 -6.81 33.39 12.72
C VAL A 319 -6.98 32.54 11.46
N PRO A 320 -7.63 33.06 10.40
CA PRO A 320 -7.67 32.35 9.14
C PRO A 320 -6.27 32.26 8.52
N ALA A 321 -5.97 31.15 7.86
CA ALA A 321 -4.67 30.92 7.25
C ALA A 321 -4.76 30.09 5.96
N ALA A 322 -3.77 30.24 5.10
CA ALA A 322 -3.65 29.53 3.83
C ALA A 322 -2.26 28.92 3.68
N LEU A 323 -2.18 27.70 3.20
CA LEU A 323 -0.96 27.01 2.83
C LEU A 323 -0.90 26.88 1.30
N LEU A 324 0.04 27.59 0.69
CA LEU A 324 0.24 27.61 -0.78
C LEU A 324 0.97 26.34 -1.25
N ASP A 325 0.81 26.00 -2.53
CA ASP A 325 1.47 24.87 -3.21
C ASP A 325 1.22 23.51 -2.52
N HIS A 326 0.04 23.39 -1.90
CA HIS A 326 -0.42 22.17 -1.27
C HIS A 326 -1.86 21.88 -1.68
N LYS A 327 -2.20 20.60 -1.69
CA LYS A 327 -3.57 20.11 -1.92
C LYS A 327 -4.05 19.31 -0.73
N LEU A 328 -5.31 19.53 -0.34
CA LEU A 328 -5.99 18.69 0.64
C LEU A 328 -6.33 17.33 0.03
N ALA A 329 -5.99 16.24 0.71
CA ALA A 329 -6.33 14.88 0.32
C ALA A 329 -7.00 14.15 1.49
N PHE A 330 -8.01 13.34 1.20
CA PHE A 330 -8.59 12.42 2.19
C PHE A 330 -7.96 11.03 2.04
N ASN A 331 -6.65 10.95 2.27
CA ASN A 331 -5.89 9.72 2.09
C ASN A 331 -5.16 9.26 3.35
N LYS A 332 -5.32 9.93 4.51
CA LYS A 332 -4.76 9.41 5.75
C LYS A 332 -5.62 8.28 6.27
N ARG A 333 -5.16 7.05 6.14
CA ARG A 333 -5.80 5.81 6.58
C ARG A 333 -6.01 5.78 8.10
N SER A 334 -7.20 5.38 8.53
CA SER A 334 -7.49 5.04 9.92
C SER A 334 -6.74 3.78 10.37
N LYS A 335 -6.56 3.60 11.69
CA LYS A 335 -5.84 2.42 12.23
C LYS A 335 -6.47 1.08 11.81
N ASP A 336 -7.79 1.03 11.75
CA ASP A 336 -8.56 -0.15 11.31
C ASP A 336 -8.55 -0.34 9.78
N GLY A 337 -8.06 0.65 9.02
CA GLY A 337 -8.00 0.61 7.56
C GLY A 337 -9.37 0.78 6.87
N VAL A 338 -10.40 1.21 7.59
CA VAL A 338 -11.78 1.25 7.08
C VAL A 338 -12.14 2.61 6.47
N GLN A 339 -11.53 3.71 6.91
CA GLN A 339 -11.85 5.07 6.47
C GLN A 339 -10.60 5.93 6.29
N SER A 340 -10.74 7.10 5.67
CA SER A 340 -9.68 8.10 5.58
C SER A 340 -9.98 9.38 6.36
N TYR A 341 -8.90 10.08 6.67
CA TYR A 341 -8.87 11.40 7.29
C TYR A 341 -8.07 12.36 6.38
N ALA A 342 -8.11 13.65 6.73
CA ALA A 342 -7.45 14.69 5.97
C ALA A 342 -5.92 14.58 6.04
N ASN A 343 -5.28 14.90 4.94
CA ASN A 343 -3.84 15.03 4.78
C ASN A 343 -3.57 16.22 3.85
N ILE A 344 -2.35 16.75 3.88
CA ILE A 344 -1.87 17.69 2.88
C ILE A 344 -0.79 17.03 2.03
N VAL A 345 -0.84 17.30 0.73
CA VAL A 345 0.13 16.79 -0.25
C VAL A 345 0.75 18.00 -0.94
N GLN A 346 2.07 18.12 -0.85
CA GLN A 346 2.80 19.15 -1.58
C GLN A 346 2.65 18.90 -3.09
N VAL A 347 2.42 19.97 -3.84
CA VAL A 347 2.33 19.95 -5.30
C VAL A 347 3.41 20.84 -5.91
N GLU A 348 3.44 20.93 -7.24
CA GLU A 348 4.37 21.82 -7.94
C GLU A 348 4.22 23.27 -7.45
N LYS A 349 5.35 23.96 -7.32
CA LYS A 349 5.39 25.37 -6.92
C LYS A 349 4.63 26.22 -7.94
N ASN A 350 3.93 27.25 -7.45
CA ASN A 350 3.11 28.15 -8.26
C ASN A 350 1.97 27.44 -9.02
N SER A 351 1.54 26.25 -8.58
CA SER A 351 0.42 25.52 -9.19
C SER A 351 -0.94 26.18 -8.93
N GLY A 352 -0.99 27.19 -8.06
CA GLY A 352 -2.22 27.84 -7.62
C GLY A 352 -3.06 27.01 -6.64
N ASN A 353 -2.58 25.82 -6.23
CA ASN A 353 -3.25 25.03 -5.20
C ASN A 353 -3.05 25.66 -3.83
N VAL A 354 -4.13 25.74 -3.06
CA VAL A 354 -4.14 26.34 -1.73
C VAL A 354 -4.96 25.49 -0.78
N VAL A 355 -4.42 25.21 0.40
CA VAL A 355 -5.16 24.63 1.52
C VAL A 355 -5.50 25.73 2.51
N TYR A 356 -6.79 26.01 2.68
CA TYR A 356 -7.25 26.95 3.71
C TYR A 356 -7.53 26.23 5.02
N GLY A 357 -7.26 26.91 6.13
CA GLY A 357 -7.43 26.37 7.47
C GLY A 357 -7.43 27.43 8.56
N ILE A 358 -7.24 26.97 9.79
CA ILE A 358 -7.17 27.82 11.00
C ILE A 358 -5.76 27.76 11.55
N LEU A 359 -5.16 28.92 11.83
CA LEU A 359 -3.92 29.02 12.58
C LEU A 359 -4.24 29.29 14.06
N TYR A 360 -3.93 28.32 14.91
CA TYR A 360 -3.93 28.45 16.35
C TYR A 360 -2.61 29.07 16.80
N MET A 361 -2.68 30.27 17.36
CA MET A 361 -1.51 31.05 17.74
C MET A 361 -1.07 30.79 19.19
N ASP A 362 0.23 30.97 19.45
CA ASP A 362 0.82 30.88 20.80
C ASP A 362 0.54 29.55 21.53
N CYS A 363 0.65 28.43 20.81
CA CYS A 363 0.46 27.10 21.41
C CYS A 363 1.69 26.73 22.26
N PRO A 364 1.53 26.48 23.57
CA PRO A 364 2.63 26.00 24.40
C PRO A 364 3.00 24.54 24.05
N PRO A 365 4.18 24.07 24.47
CA PRO A 365 4.62 22.69 24.22
C PRO A 365 3.62 21.61 24.68
N GLU A 366 2.85 21.88 25.73
CA GLU A 366 1.79 20.98 26.23
C GLU A 366 0.71 20.69 25.18
N THR A 367 0.34 21.70 24.39
CA THR A 367 -0.64 21.55 23.32
C THR A 367 -0.20 20.52 22.30
N PHE A 368 1.08 20.53 21.94
CA PHE A 368 1.59 19.55 20.99
C PHE A 368 1.80 18.17 21.61
N ARG A 369 2.03 18.04 22.93
CA ARG A 369 2.01 16.73 23.61
C ARG A 369 0.64 16.07 23.49
N GLN A 370 -0.42 16.83 23.72
CA GLN A 370 -1.79 16.35 23.58
C GLN A 370 -2.12 16.03 22.12
N LEU A 371 -1.83 16.94 21.20
CA LEU A 371 -2.06 16.72 19.77
C LEU A 371 -1.29 15.49 19.26
N ASP A 372 -0.03 15.30 19.66
CA ASP A 372 0.76 14.12 19.24
C ASP A 372 0.13 12.79 19.66
N GLN A 373 -0.48 12.74 20.84
CA GLN A 373 -1.20 11.56 21.31
C GLN A 373 -2.41 11.28 20.42
N TYR A 374 -3.21 12.30 20.10
CA TYR A 374 -4.39 12.17 19.25
C TYR A 374 -4.05 11.89 17.78
N GLU A 375 -3.02 12.55 17.25
CA GLU A 375 -2.55 12.36 15.88
C GLU A 375 -1.71 11.08 15.73
N GLY A 376 -1.36 10.42 16.85
CA GLY A 376 -0.69 9.11 16.85
C GLY A 376 0.75 9.18 16.37
N VAL A 377 1.48 10.25 16.71
CA VAL A 377 2.84 10.51 16.21
C VAL A 377 3.81 9.39 16.55
N ARG A 378 3.78 8.89 17.80
CA ARG A 378 4.60 7.75 18.22
C ARG A 378 4.34 6.47 17.41
N GLY A 379 3.11 6.30 16.92
CA GLY A 379 2.73 5.17 16.06
C GLY A 379 2.94 5.43 14.57
N GLY A 380 3.50 6.58 14.19
CA GLY A 380 3.74 6.98 12.80
C GLY A 380 2.48 7.33 12.01
N HIS A 381 1.33 7.56 12.66
CA HIS A 381 0.07 7.88 11.99
C HIS A 381 0.13 9.22 11.25
N TYR A 382 0.62 10.23 11.94
CA TYR A 382 1.03 11.51 11.39
C TYR A 382 2.45 11.82 11.89
N LYS A 383 3.14 12.70 11.19
CA LYS A 383 4.37 13.36 11.64
C LYS A 383 4.11 14.85 11.75
N ARG A 384 4.80 15.52 12.67
CA ARG A 384 4.84 16.99 12.68
C ARG A 384 5.62 17.46 11.45
N GLU A 385 5.17 18.54 10.84
CA GLU A 385 5.84 19.20 9.73
C GLU A 385 5.79 20.71 9.94
N LEU A 386 6.87 21.40 9.60
CA LEU A 386 6.96 22.84 9.73
C LEU A 386 6.68 23.49 8.39
N VAL A 387 5.65 24.34 8.33
CA VAL A 387 5.14 24.94 7.11
C VAL A 387 5.05 26.45 7.25
N GLN A 388 5.14 27.15 6.12
CA GLN A 388 4.89 28.58 6.02
C GLN A 388 3.45 28.81 5.57
N VAL A 389 2.67 29.50 6.39
CA VAL A 389 1.27 29.82 6.08
C VAL A 389 1.07 31.31 5.92
N VAL A 390 0.23 31.67 4.96
CA VAL A 390 -0.18 33.04 4.67
C VAL A 390 -1.36 33.40 5.57
N VAL A 391 -1.28 34.54 6.25
CA VAL A 391 -2.34 35.09 7.10
C VAL A 391 -2.63 36.55 6.73
N PRO A 392 -3.85 37.06 6.92
CA PRO A 392 -4.10 38.50 6.80
C PRO A 392 -3.34 39.27 7.90
N VAL A 393 -2.62 40.34 7.56
CA VAL A 393 -1.82 41.15 8.52
C VAL A 393 -2.67 41.68 9.68
N GLU A 394 -3.92 42.06 9.40
CA GLU A 394 -4.88 42.52 10.42
C GLU A 394 -5.07 41.50 11.56
N SER A 395 -4.86 40.21 11.26
CA SER A 395 -4.98 39.13 12.23
C SER A 395 -3.82 39.10 13.23
N LEU A 396 -2.61 39.49 12.82
CA LEU A 396 -1.41 39.48 13.66
C LEU A 396 -1.37 40.67 14.62
N THR A 397 -1.64 41.88 14.12
CA THR A 397 -1.70 43.11 14.92
C THR A 397 -2.75 43.00 16.03
N ARG A 398 -3.84 42.29 15.75
CA ARG A 398 -4.95 42.09 16.70
C ARG A 398 -4.70 40.96 17.69
N ALA A 399 -4.03 39.87 17.27
CA ALA A 399 -3.53 38.84 18.19
C ALA A 399 -2.59 39.44 19.25
N GLN A 400 -1.74 40.38 18.84
CA GLN A 400 -0.86 41.14 19.74
C GLN A 400 -1.66 42.07 20.66
N SER A 401 -2.70 42.74 20.15
CA SER A 401 -3.56 43.63 20.94
C SER A 401 -4.43 42.91 21.99
N GLN A 402 -4.79 41.64 21.77
CA GLN A 402 -5.54 40.82 22.73
C GLN A 402 -4.67 40.25 23.87
N LYS A 403 -3.35 40.36 23.79
CA LYS A 403 -2.43 40.02 24.88
C LYS A 403 -2.35 41.09 25.97
N ASP A 404 -2.94 42.27 25.77
CA ASP A 404 -2.99 43.33 26.79
C ASP A 404 -3.97 42.96 27.92
N PRO A 405 -3.49 42.73 29.16
CA PRO A 405 -4.33 42.30 30.29
C PRO A 405 -5.39 43.34 30.72
N LYS A 406 -5.33 44.59 30.22
CA LYS A 406 -6.27 45.66 30.60
C LYS A 406 -7.53 45.75 29.72
N ARG A 407 -7.63 44.97 28.61
CA ARG A 407 -8.80 45.00 27.72
C ARG A 407 -9.71 43.79 27.95
N PRO A 408 -11.02 43.97 28.22
CA PRO A 408 -11.93 42.85 28.40
C PRO A 408 -12.00 41.98 27.14
N ARG A 409 -11.86 40.65 27.32
CA ARG A 409 -11.98 39.64 26.26
C ARG A 409 -13.41 39.66 25.70
N ARG A 410 -13.66 40.44 24.66
CA ARG A 410 -14.94 40.40 23.93
C ARG A 410 -15.03 39.09 23.16
N SER A 411 -16.10 38.33 23.38
CA SER A 411 -16.51 37.23 22.50
C SER A 411 -16.96 37.83 21.17
N ALA A 412 -16.02 38.08 20.27
CA ALA A 412 -16.36 38.55 18.94
C ALA A 412 -17.07 37.43 18.17
N SER A 413 -18.25 37.73 17.65
CA SER A 413 -18.96 36.84 16.73
C SER A 413 -18.09 36.62 15.50
N VAL A 414 -17.62 35.38 15.31
CA VAL A 414 -16.70 34.90 14.25
C VAL A 414 -17.18 35.20 12.81
N GLY A 415 -18.37 35.78 12.62
CA GLY A 415 -19.02 35.95 11.31
C GLY A 415 -18.59 37.17 10.48
N SER A 416 -18.31 38.33 11.11
CA SER A 416 -18.06 39.60 10.40
C SER A 416 -16.59 40.00 10.30
N GLU A 417 -15.73 39.42 11.14
CA GLU A 417 -14.36 39.92 11.39
C GLU A 417 -13.36 39.61 10.26
N PHE A 418 -13.70 38.73 9.33
CA PHE A 418 -12.83 38.34 8.20
C PHE A 418 -13.60 38.27 6.87
N GLN A 419 -14.56 39.19 6.66
CA GLN A 419 -15.46 39.11 5.51
C GLN A 419 -14.71 39.11 4.16
N GLY A 420 -13.65 39.92 4.02
CA GLY A 420 -12.80 39.93 2.81
C GLY A 420 -12.11 38.59 2.56
N TRP A 421 -11.52 37.99 3.59
CA TRP A 421 -10.93 36.65 3.50
C TRP A 421 -11.96 35.57 3.19
N ARG A 422 -13.14 35.62 3.81
CA ARG A 422 -14.22 34.67 3.52
C ARG A 422 -14.75 34.79 2.08
N GLN A 423 -14.63 35.97 1.47
CA GLN A 423 -15.04 36.19 0.08
C GLN A 423 -13.96 35.73 -0.91
N SER A 424 -12.69 36.02 -0.65
CA SER A 424 -11.63 35.94 -1.67
C SER A 424 -10.35 35.21 -1.22
N GLY A 425 -10.26 34.75 0.03
CA GLY A 425 -9.09 34.06 0.58
C GLY A 425 -7.83 34.90 0.42
N ILE A 426 -6.77 34.30 -0.13
CA ILE A 426 -5.49 34.98 -0.39
C ILE A 426 -5.61 36.15 -1.40
N GLN A 427 -6.71 36.24 -2.15
CA GLN A 427 -6.97 37.34 -3.08
C GLN A 427 -7.69 38.52 -2.41
N ALA A 428 -7.98 38.44 -1.11
CA ALA A 428 -8.59 39.55 -0.38
C ALA A 428 -7.69 40.79 -0.43
N LYS A 429 -8.31 41.98 -0.54
CA LYS A 429 -7.58 43.25 -0.44
C LYS A 429 -7.00 43.39 0.97
N GLY A 430 -5.73 43.74 1.05
CA GLY A 430 -5.01 43.90 2.32
C GLY A 430 -3.61 43.30 2.24
N ASN A 431 -2.78 43.63 3.23
CA ASN A 431 -1.47 43.00 3.35
C ASN A 431 -1.62 41.60 3.95
N HIS A 432 -0.81 40.67 3.45
CA HIS A 432 -0.66 39.34 4.01
C HIS A 432 0.72 39.19 4.62
N ASP A 433 0.83 38.34 5.63
CA ASP A 433 2.10 37.98 6.24
C ASP A 433 2.31 36.47 6.17
N VAL A 434 3.55 36.03 6.32
CA VAL A 434 3.94 34.62 6.30
C VAL A 434 4.39 34.21 7.69
N VAL A 435 3.70 33.23 8.26
CA VAL A 435 3.95 32.73 9.61
C VAL A 435 4.41 31.28 9.55
N LEU A 436 5.45 30.96 10.32
CA LEU A 436 5.93 29.60 10.47
C LEU A 436 5.05 28.84 11.47
N ALA A 437 4.52 27.69 11.07
CA ALA A 437 3.57 26.91 11.87
C ALA A 437 3.88 25.42 11.79
N VAL A 438 3.65 24.72 12.88
CA VAL A 438 3.61 23.26 12.91
C VAL A 438 2.28 22.80 12.33
N THR A 439 2.30 21.72 11.55
CA THR A 439 1.11 21.00 11.11
C THR A 439 1.36 19.48 11.17
N TYR A 440 0.35 18.67 10.86
CA TYR A 440 0.45 17.21 10.90
C TYR A 440 0.21 16.61 9.52
N VAL A 441 1.21 15.91 8.98
CA VAL A 441 1.15 15.24 7.66
C VAL A 441 1.16 13.73 7.85
N ALA A 442 0.38 13.00 7.06
CA ALA A 442 0.22 11.56 7.20
C ALA A 442 1.57 10.85 7.08
N GLY A 443 1.84 9.90 7.97
CA GLY A 443 3.00 9.02 7.83
C GLY A 443 2.84 8.12 6.61
N SER A 444 3.94 7.80 5.93
CA SER A 444 3.93 7.02 4.68
C SER A 444 3.16 5.69 4.77
N ASN A 445 3.29 4.98 5.91
CA ASN A 445 2.59 3.72 6.19
C ASN A 445 1.07 3.87 6.44
N PHE A 446 0.59 5.11 6.52
CA PHE A 446 -0.80 5.48 6.75
C PHE A 446 -1.40 6.27 5.58
N ILE A 447 -0.76 6.29 4.42
CA ILE A 447 -1.37 6.87 3.20
C ILE A 447 -2.14 5.78 2.45
N CYS A 448 -3.38 6.05 2.06
CA CYS A 448 -4.23 5.16 1.28
C CYS A 448 -5.21 5.99 0.46
N ASN A 449 -5.07 5.98 -0.88
CA ASN A 449 -5.91 6.77 -1.78
C ASN A 449 -7.24 6.10 -2.14
N ASP A 450 -7.45 4.85 -1.70
CA ASP A 450 -8.64 4.07 -2.02
C ASP A 450 -9.77 4.23 -0.99
N LEU A 451 -9.52 4.97 0.10
CA LEU A 451 -10.45 5.14 1.20
C LEU A 451 -11.15 6.50 1.15
N LEU A 452 -12.41 6.50 1.59
CA LEU A 452 -13.23 7.70 1.71
C LEU A 452 -13.42 8.08 3.19
N PRO A 453 -13.57 9.38 3.49
CA PRO A 453 -13.88 9.83 4.83
C PRO A 453 -15.32 9.49 5.22
N ARG A 454 -15.58 9.36 6.53
CA ARG A 454 -16.96 9.28 7.04
C ARG A 454 -17.61 10.65 7.07
N ARG A 455 -18.94 10.69 6.87
CA ARG A 455 -19.75 11.92 6.97
C ARG A 455 -19.54 12.64 8.31
N GLY A 456 -19.48 11.90 9.41
CA GLY A 456 -19.24 12.47 10.75
C GLY A 456 -17.86 13.11 10.92
N TYR A 457 -16.82 12.59 10.24
CA TYR A 457 -15.51 13.23 10.23
C TYR A 457 -15.55 14.54 9.42
N LEU A 458 -16.15 14.50 8.23
CA LEU A 458 -16.24 15.68 7.38
C LEU A 458 -17.07 16.81 8.01
N LYS A 459 -18.10 16.48 8.80
CA LYS A 459 -18.84 17.48 9.60
C LYS A 459 -17.89 18.29 10.51
N LYS A 460 -16.99 17.62 11.24
CA LYS A 460 -16.00 18.30 12.10
C LYS A 460 -15.04 19.18 11.32
N LEU A 461 -14.62 18.74 10.13
CA LEU A 461 -13.81 19.57 9.24
C LEU A 461 -14.58 20.84 8.82
N LEU A 462 -15.84 20.68 8.42
CA LEU A 462 -16.69 21.76 7.96
C LEU A 462 -17.19 22.70 9.08
N ASP A 463 -17.05 22.33 10.37
CA ASP A 463 -17.26 23.26 11.50
C ASP A 463 -16.37 24.51 11.41
N GLY A 464 -15.26 24.43 10.66
CA GLY A 464 -14.37 25.55 10.37
C GLY A 464 -14.95 26.60 9.42
N LYS A 465 -16.19 26.48 8.95
CA LYS A 465 -16.82 27.36 7.92
C LYS A 465 -16.55 28.86 8.10
N GLY A 466 -16.59 29.35 9.34
CA GLY A 466 -16.38 30.78 9.65
C GLY A 466 -14.99 31.31 9.29
N TRP A 467 -14.00 30.43 9.10
CA TRP A 467 -12.59 30.77 8.86
C TRP A 467 -12.15 30.53 7.41
N LEU A 468 -13.02 29.92 6.60
CA LEU A 468 -12.69 29.49 5.24
C LEU A 468 -13.32 30.41 4.19
N PRO A 469 -12.68 30.56 3.02
CA PRO A 469 -13.36 31.14 1.85
C PRO A 469 -14.60 30.33 1.47
N GLU A 470 -15.69 31.00 1.10
CA GLU A 470 -16.97 30.34 0.81
C GLU A 470 -16.88 29.43 -0.43
N SER A 471 -16.03 29.77 -1.42
CA SER A 471 -15.72 28.90 -2.55
C SER A 471 -15.06 27.59 -2.10
N TYR A 472 -14.05 27.68 -1.23
CA TYR A 472 -13.34 26.53 -0.70
C TYR A 472 -14.24 25.66 0.18
N PHE A 473 -15.04 26.26 1.06
CA PHE A 473 -16.03 25.54 1.87
C PHE A 473 -17.04 24.76 1.00
N ARG A 474 -17.54 25.39 -0.08
CA ARG A 474 -18.44 24.72 -1.02
C ARG A 474 -17.77 23.56 -1.76
N GLU A 475 -16.49 23.68 -2.10
CA GLU A 475 -15.72 22.60 -2.69
C GLU A 475 -15.57 21.43 -1.72
N LEU A 476 -15.15 21.70 -0.47
CA LEU A 476 -15.03 20.68 0.58
C LEU A 476 -16.36 19.95 0.84
N SER A 477 -17.48 20.68 0.77
CA SER A 477 -18.82 20.11 0.96
C SER A 477 -19.23 19.14 -0.15
N LYS A 478 -18.56 19.14 -1.32
CA LYS A 478 -18.78 18.16 -2.40
C LYS A 478 -17.95 16.89 -2.23
N THR A 479 -17.17 16.77 -1.17
CA THR A 479 -16.32 15.60 -0.92
C THR A 479 -17.18 14.33 -0.81
N ARG A 480 -16.81 13.30 -1.58
CA ARG A 480 -17.45 11.98 -1.48
C ARG A 480 -17.10 11.33 -0.14
N THR A 481 -18.11 10.80 0.53
CA THR A 481 -18.00 10.04 1.76
C THR A 481 -18.39 8.57 1.54
N GLN A 482 -18.17 7.72 2.53
CA GLN A 482 -18.54 6.30 2.48
C GLN A 482 -20.01 6.06 2.12
N ASN A 483 -20.91 7.00 2.44
CA ASN A 483 -22.36 6.88 2.23
C ASN A 483 -22.88 7.86 1.17
N GLY A 484 -22.05 8.24 0.19
CA GLY A 484 -22.41 9.19 -0.87
C GLY A 484 -21.76 10.56 -0.69
N VAL A 485 -22.19 11.56 -1.46
CA VAL A 485 -21.70 12.95 -1.32
C VAL A 485 -22.21 13.53 0.01
N PHE A 486 -21.40 14.40 0.64
CA PHE A 486 -21.80 15.08 1.88
C PHE A 486 -23.01 15.99 1.69
#